data_AF-A0A2H3EMJ5-F1
#
_entry.id   AF-A0A2H3EMJ5-F1
#
_cell.length_a   1.000
_cell.length_b   1.000
_cell.length_c   1.000
_cell.angle_alpha   90.00
_cell.angle_beta   90.00
_cell.angle_gamma   90.00
#
_symmetry.space_group_name_H-M   'P 1'
#
loop_
_entity.id
_entity.type
_entity.pdbx_description
1 polymer ?
#
loop_
_entity_poly.entity_id
_entity_poly.type
_entity_poly.pdbx_seq_one_letter_code
_entity_poly.pdbx_strand_id
1 'polypeptide(L)'
;MWWPFTSSKPEKKEGAPLRQDRQKCYEFRDAYFACLDRAGVVKAGDEKSSGSCLTEAKNYEKSCAQSWIEYFNQRRVIAEAQKERLAQAGTQAQNARR
;
A
#
# COMPACT_ATOMS: atom_id res chain seq x y z
N MET A 1 12.43 -32.35 -33.00
CA MET A 1 11.45 -32.19 -31.91
C MET A 1 12.04 -32.76 -30.63
N TRP A 2 12.72 -31.95 -29.81
CA TRP A 2 12.73 -32.09 -28.34
C TRP A 2 13.55 -30.96 -27.71
N TRP A 3 12.90 -30.06 -26.97
CA TRP A 3 13.58 -29.07 -26.14
C TRP A 3 13.88 -29.72 -24.78
N PRO A 4 15.15 -29.86 -24.35
CA PRO A 4 15.46 -30.45 -23.06
C PRO A 4 15.29 -29.38 -21.97
N PHE A 5 14.05 -29.18 -21.52
CA PHE A 5 13.79 -28.34 -20.34
C PHE A 5 14.20 -29.13 -19.10
N THR A 6 15.49 -29.08 -18.79
CA THR A 6 16.05 -29.54 -17.51
C THR A 6 15.38 -28.74 -16.40
N SER A 7 14.55 -29.41 -15.61
CA SER A 7 13.88 -28.86 -14.44
C SER A 7 14.93 -28.52 -13.39
N SER A 8 15.40 -27.26 -13.38
CA SER A 8 16.21 -26.73 -12.30
C SER A 8 15.33 -26.52 -11.07
N LYS A 9 15.76 -27.14 -9.96
CA LYS A 9 15.25 -26.99 -8.60
C LYS A 9 14.89 -25.55 -8.25
N PRO A 10 13.89 -25.31 -7.39
CA PRO A 10 13.62 -23.98 -6.88
C PRO A 10 14.77 -23.57 -5.98
N GLU A 11 15.73 -22.83 -6.52
CA GLU A 11 16.67 -22.05 -5.71
C GLU A 11 15.84 -21.11 -4.85
N LYS A 12 16.05 -21.17 -3.53
CA LYS A 12 15.53 -20.16 -2.60
C LYS A 12 16.05 -18.82 -3.08
N LYS A 13 15.18 -18.03 -3.72
CA LYS A 13 15.47 -16.64 -4.11
C LYS A 13 15.64 -15.82 -2.84
N GLU A 14 16.88 -15.69 -2.39
CA GLU A 14 17.31 -14.63 -1.48
C GLU A 14 16.96 -13.29 -2.18
N GLY A 15 15.83 -12.69 -1.78
CA GLY A 15 15.31 -11.47 -2.42
C GLY A 15 13.79 -11.43 -2.57
N ALA A 16 13.09 -12.56 -2.43
CA ALA A 16 11.64 -12.56 -2.35
C ALA A 16 11.21 -12.64 -0.87
N PRO A 17 10.53 -11.63 -0.29
CA PRO A 17 9.99 -11.74 1.06
C PRO A 17 9.10 -12.98 1.15
N LEU A 18 9.24 -13.78 2.21
CA LEU A 18 8.42 -14.99 2.36
C LEU A 18 6.94 -14.57 2.41
N ARG A 19 6.03 -15.49 2.03
CA ARG A 19 4.59 -15.19 2.01
C ARG A 19 4.09 -14.62 3.34
N GLN A 20 4.64 -15.11 4.45
CA GLN A 20 4.32 -14.65 5.81
C GLN A 20 4.82 -13.22 6.08
N ASP A 21 5.97 -12.82 5.53
CA ASP A 21 6.50 -11.46 5.70
C ASP A 21 5.63 -10.43 4.98
N ARG A 22 5.07 -10.82 3.81
CA ARG A 22 4.13 -9.96 3.07
C ARG A 22 2.83 -9.73 3.82
N GLN A 23 2.33 -10.76 4.50
CA GLN A 23 1.12 -10.64 5.31
C GLN A 23 1.35 -9.64 6.46
N LYS A 24 2.48 -9.76 7.17
CA LYS A 24 2.87 -8.79 8.20
C LYS A 24 3.00 -7.37 7.66
N CYS A 25 3.62 -7.19 6.49
CA CYS A 25 3.68 -5.87 5.86
C CYS A 25 2.28 -5.27 5.66
N TYR A 26 1.31 -6.04 5.15
CA TYR A 26 -0.05 -5.54 4.95
C TYR A 26 -0.76 -5.18 6.25
N GLU A 27 -0.58 -5.98 7.30
CA GLU A 27 -1.13 -5.70 8.62
C GLU A 27 -0.57 -4.36 9.18
N PHE A 28 0.74 -4.15 9.10
CA PHE A 28 1.35 -2.89 9.56
C PHE A 28 1.02 -1.71 8.66
N ARG A 29 0.92 -1.92 7.34
CA ARG A 29 0.45 -0.89 6.38
C ARG A 29 -0.94 -0.41 6.75
N ASP A 30 -1.86 -1.33 6.98
CA ASP A 30 -3.26 -1.00 7.26
C ASP A 30 -3.40 -0.32 8.62
N ALA A 31 -2.63 -0.74 9.62
CA ALA A 31 -2.55 -0.05 10.91
C ALA A 31 -2.02 1.38 10.80
N TYR A 32 -0.95 1.59 10.03
CA TYR A 32 -0.37 2.92 9.79
C TYR A 32 -1.36 3.82 9.02
N PHE A 33 -1.96 3.33 7.95
CA PHE A 33 -2.93 4.08 7.16
C PHE A 33 -4.20 4.41 7.93
N ALA A 34 -4.71 3.49 8.75
CA ALA A 34 -5.84 3.77 9.65
C ALA A 34 -5.50 4.84 10.70
N CYS A 35 -4.23 4.95 11.12
CA CYS A 35 -3.79 6.03 11.98
C CYS A 35 -3.73 7.37 11.22
N LEU A 36 -3.18 7.38 10.01
CA LEU A 36 -3.14 8.57 9.15
C LEU A 36 -4.54 9.09 8.82
N ASP A 37 -5.50 8.19 8.54
CA ASP A 37 -6.89 8.54 8.28
C ASP A 37 -7.54 9.24 9.49
N ARG A 38 -7.29 8.71 10.70
CA ARG A 38 -7.76 9.34 11.95
C ARG A 38 -7.12 10.71 12.20
N ALA A 39 -5.86 10.88 11.79
CA ALA A 39 -5.14 12.15 11.89
C ALA A 39 -5.48 13.15 10.77
N GLY A 40 -6.25 12.75 9.76
CA GLY A 40 -6.55 13.58 8.59
C GLY A 40 -5.34 13.82 7.67
N VAL A 41 -4.32 12.97 7.75
CA VAL A 41 -3.08 13.10 6.97
C VAL A 41 -3.18 12.25 5.70
N VAL A 42 -3.16 12.88 4.53
CA VAL A 42 -3.25 12.17 3.25
C VAL A 42 -1.89 11.58 2.84
N LYS A 43 -0.83 12.36 2.98
CA LYS A 43 0.51 12.00 2.54
C LYS A 43 1.33 11.43 3.71
N ALA A 44 1.71 10.16 3.58
CA ALA A 44 2.63 9.50 4.50
C ALA A 44 3.96 10.27 4.58
N GLY A 45 4.38 10.63 5.79
CA GLY A 45 5.52 11.48 6.12
C GLY A 45 5.15 12.86 6.67
N ASP A 46 3.96 13.38 6.36
CA ASP A 46 3.52 14.71 6.82
C ASP A 46 3.03 14.69 8.29
N GLU A 47 2.72 13.50 8.83
CA GLU A 47 2.36 13.28 10.25
C GLU A 47 3.51 13.58 11.24
N LYS A 48 4.74 13.75 10.74
CA LYS A 48 5.88 14.17 11.57
C LYS A 48 5.65 15.52 12.24
N SER A 49 4.85 16.38 11.62
CA SER A 49 4.47 17.69 12.16
C SER A 49 3.51 17.57 13.36
N SER A 50 2.61 16.59 13.34
CA SER A 50 1.65 16.32 14.41
C SER A 50 2.16 15.33 15.46
N GLY A 51 3.28 14.63 15.19
CA GLY A 51 3.84 13.61 16.07
C GLY A 51 2.97 12.35 16.20
N SER A 52 1.91 12.25 15.40
CA SER A 52 0.97 11.13 15.40
C SER A 52 1.53 9.97 14.57
N CYS A 53 1.11 8.74 14.91
CA CYS A 53 1.38 7.53 14.10
C CYS A 53 2.86 7.13 13.93
N LEU A 54 3.79 7.72 14.69
CA LEU A 54 5.23 7.46 14.57
C LEU A 54 5.61 6.01 14.89
N THR A 55 4.90 5.36 15.82
CA THR A 55 5.16 3.96 16.20
C THR A 55 4.77 3.03 15.07
N GLU A 56 3.59 3.25 14.50
CA GLU A 56 3.04 2.50 13.37
C GLU A 56 3.90 2.71 12.12
N ALA A 57 4.36 3.95 11.87
CA ALA A 57 5.29 4.27 10.79
C ALA A 57 6.59 3.45 10.89
N LYS A 58 7.21 3.42 12.08
CA LYS A 58 8.43 2.63 12.32
C LYS A 58 8.21 1.12 12.12
N ASN A 59 7.08 0.60 12.57
CA ASN A 59 6.76 -0.82 12.41
C ASN A 59 6.49 -1.18 10.95
N TYR A 60 5.83 -0.28 10.21
CA TYR A 60 5.59 -0.40 8.78
C TYR A 60 6.89 -0.37 7.97
N GLU A 61 7.79 0.58 8.25
CA GLU A 61 9.11 0.68 7.62
C GLU A 61 10.01 -0.53 7.87
N LYS A 62 9.94 -1.11 9.08
CA LYS A 62 10.74 -2.30 9.43
C LYS A 62 10.20 -3.59 8.82
N SER A 63 8.88 -3.70 8.68
CA SER A 63 8.23 -4.96 8.28
C SER A 63 7.99 -5.06 6.78
N CYS A 64 8.09 -3.95 6.05
CA CYS A 64 7.83 -3.90 4.63
C CYS A 64 9.06 -3.49 3.81
N ALA A 65 9.17 -4.01 2.59
CA ALA A 65 10.22 -3.60 1.67
C ALA A 65 10.03 -2.14 1.24
N GLN A 66 11.13 -1.39 1.10
CA GLN A 66 11.06 0.04 0.73
C GLN A 66 10.29 0.30 -0.56
N SER A 67 10.49 -0.53 -1.60
CA SER A 67 9.78 -0.40 -2.87
C SER A 67 8.26 -0.57 -2.73
N TRP A 68 7.82 -1.38 -1.77
CA TRP A 68 6.40 -1.56 -1.46
C TRP A 68 5.85 -0.34 -0.73
N ILE A 69 6.62 0.20 0.22
CA ILE A 69 6.26 1.40 0.98
C ILE A 69 6.05 2.58 0.04
N GLU A 70 7.03 2.84 -0.84
CA GLU A 70 6.94 3.90 -1.84
C GLU A 70 5.70 3.75 -2.71
N TYR A 71 5.47 2.54 -3.24
CA TYR A 71 4.30 2.24 -4.06
C TYR A 71 2.98 2.49 -3.31
N PHE A 72 2.83 2.00 -2.08
CA PHE A 72 1.60 2.17 -1.31
C PHE A 72 1.35 3.63 -0.93
N ASN A 73 2.39 4.36 -0.54
CA ASN A 73 2.30 5.77 -0.20
C ASN A 73 1.87 6.61 -1.42
N GLN A 74 2.46 6.34 -2.59
CA GLN A 74 2.05 6.98 -3.84
C GLN A 74 0.60 6.63 -4.21
N ARG A 75 0.21 5.36 -4.06
CA ARG A 75 -1.15 4.90 -4.36
C ARG A 75 -2.20 5.58 -3.48
N ARG A 76 -1.89 5.82 -2.20
CA ARG A 76 -2.78 6.53 -1.26
C ARG A 76 -3.06 7.96 -1.73
N VAL A 77 -2.03 8.71 -2.13
CA VAL A 77 -2.18 10.09 -2.63
C VAL A 77 -3.01 10.13 -3.91
N ILE A 78 -2.76 9.20 -4.84
CA ILE A 78 -3.54 9.10 -6.09
C ILE A 78 -5.00 8.75 -5.79
N ALA A 79 -5.25 7.82 -4.87
CA ALA A 79 -6.60 7.41 -4.51
C ALA A 79 -7.41 8.57 -3.93
N GLU A 80 -6.82 9.35 -3.02
CA GLU A 80 -7.49 10.54 -2.47
C GLU A 80 -7.72 11.60 -3.56
N ALA A 81 -6.75 11.86 -4.45
CA ALA A 81 -6.93 12.79 -5.58
C ALA A 81 -7.97 12.33 -6.63
N GLN A 82 -8.29 11.04 -6.68
CA GLN A 82 -9.31 10.50 -7.58
C GLN A 82 -10.70 10.42 -6.94
N LYS A 83 -10.79 10.40 -5.62
CA LYS A 83 -12.02 10.23 -4.85
C LYS A 83 -13.09 11.27 -5.20
N GLU A 84 -12.70 12.54 -5.33
CA GLU A 84 -13.63 13.61 -5.69
C GLU A 84 -14.21 13.45 -7.10
N ARG A 85 -13.36 13.13 -8.08
CA ARG A 85 -13.79 12.89 -9.46
C ARG A 85 -14.73 11.70 -9.57
N LEU A 86 -14.42 10.61 -8.85
CA LEU A 86 -15.29 9.43 -8.80
C LEU A 86 -16.62 9.73 -8.11
N ALA A 87 -16.62 10.52 -7.04
CA ALA A 87 -17.84 10.96 -6.37
C ALA A 87 -18.74 11.78 -7.30
N GLN A 88 -18.16 12.74 -8.04
CA GLN A 88 -18.90 13.55 -9.03
C GLN A 88 -19.44 12.71 -10.20
N ALA A 89 -18.66 11.75 -10.72
CA ALA A 89 -19.15 10.85 -11.76
C ALA A 89 -20.31 9.97 -11.26
N GLY A 90 -20.25 9.52 -10.00
CA GLY A 90 -21.32 8.77 -9.36
C GLY A 90 -22.62 9.56 -9.22
N THR A 91 -22.55 10.83 -8.80
CA THR A 91 -23.74 11.69 -8.68
C THR A 91 -24.34 12.00 -10.05
N GLN A 92 -23.53 12.27 -11.07
CA GLN A 92 -24.00 12.46 -12.45
C GLN A 92 -24.71 11.21 -12.99
N ALA A 93 -24.15 10.02 -12.77
CA ALA A 93 -24.76 8.77 -13.19
C ALA A 93 -26.07 8.47 -12.45
N GLN A 94 -26.17 8.82 -11.16
CA GLN A 94 -27.42 8.70 -10.40
C GLN A 94 -28.49 9.69 -10.89
N ASN A 95 -28.11 10.93 -11.19
CA ASN A 95 -29.02 11.94 -11.70
C ASN A 95 -29.53 11.60 -13.11
N ALA A 96 -28.70 11.01 -13.96
CA ALA A 96 -29.11 10.55 -15.29
C ALA A 96 -30.03 9.31 -15.27
N ARG A 97 -30.11 8.60 -14.13
CA ARG A 97 -31.01 7.46 -13.92
C ARG A 97 -32.36 7.84 -13.31
N ARG A 98 -32.48 9.07 -12.80
CA ARG A 98 -33.74 9.64 -12.27
C ARG A 98 -34.49 10.34 -13.38
#